data_AF-A0A099YEJ1-F1
#
_entry.id   AF-A0A099YEJ1-F1
#
_cell.length_a   1.000
_cell.length_b   1.000
_cell.length_c   1.000
_cell.angle_alpha   90.00
_cell.angle_beta   90.00
_cell.angle_gamma   90.00
#
_symmetry.space_group_name_H-M   'P 1'
#
loop_
_entity.id
_entity.type
_entity.pdbx_description
1 polymer ?
#
loop_
_entity_poly.entity_id
_entity_poly.type
_entity_poly.pdbx_seq_one_letter_code
_entity_poly.pdbx_strand_id
1 'polypeptide(L)'
;MSKRQFRLINSISHRYLTIDDHILRTVDQKQALIVSEAVGRQLLKKVNRIAEALAQANGTAFNEYRLEEAPLATIRLGSEDLDALIETVQLLGCSYEEAATRIKHQKIRQDDQMAMHQYYGLSIPHKIR
;
A
#
# COMPACT_ATOMS: atom_id res chain seq x y z
N MET A 1 21.02 -4.16 -0.23
CA MET A 1 20.27 -3.42 0.81
C MET A 1 18.82 -3.88 0.79
N SER A 2 18.25 -4.28 1.93
CA SER A 2 16.84 -4.65 2.03
C SER A 2 15.98 -3.43 1.67
N LYS A 3 15.14 -3.54 0.65
CA LYS A 3 14.23 -2.45 0.26
C LYS A 3 13.15 -2.32 1.33
N ARG A 4 13.16 -1.25 2.12
CA ARG A 4 12.13 -0.96 3.12
C ARG A 4 10.78 -0.81 2.46
N GLN A 5 9.73 -1.28 3.14
CA GLN A 5 8.35 -1.15 2.69
C GLN A 5 7.57 -0.25 3.62
N PHE A 6 6.54 0.37 3.08
CA PHE A 6 5.78 1.39 3.77
C PHE A 6 4.30 1.24 3.48
N ARG A 7 3.50 1.74 4.41
CA ARG A 7 2.07 1.97 4.24
C ARG A 7 1.74 3.39 4.69
N LEU A 8 0.62 3.92 4.23
CA LEU A 8 0.16 5.24 4.66
C LEU A 8 -0.85 5.09 5.80
N ILE A 9 -0.63 5.82 6.88
CA ILE A 9 -1.52 5.87 8.04
C ILE A 9 -2.04 7.29 8.22
N ASN A 10 -3.33 7.42 8.47
CA ASN A 10 -3.94 8.69 8.84
C ASN A 10 -3.55 9.06 10.27
N SER A 11 -3.03 10.27 10.46
CA SER A 11 -2.44 10.70 11.73
C SER A 11 -3.46 10.90 12.86
N ILE A 12 -4.75 11.01 12.54
CA ILE A 12 -5.83 11.24 13.51
C ILE A 12 -6.64 9.97 13.75
N SER A 13 -7.11 9.32 12.68
CA SER A 13 -7.96 8.13 12.82
C SER A 13 -7.17 6.85 13.08
N HIS A 14 -5.84 6.87 12.91
CA HIS A 14 -4.98 5.68 12.93
C HIS A 14 -5.42 4.57 11.96
N ARG A 15 -6.23 4.91 10.94
CA ARG A 15 -6.61 4.01 9.85
C ARG A 15 -5.60 4.09 8.72
N TYR A 16 -5.51 3.02 7.95
CA TYR A 16 -4.54 2.87 6.89
C TYR A 16 -5.17 3.12 5.53
N LEU A 17 -4.34 3.50 4.56
CA LEU A 17 -4.79 3.71 3.20
C LEU A 17 -4.80 2.38 2.43
N THR A 18 -5.85 2.21 1.62
CA THR A 18 -5.81 1.36 0.43
C THR A 18 -6.40 2.14 -0.76
N ILE A 19 -6.18 1.62 -1.98
CA ILE A 19 -6.70 2.23 -3.20
C ILE A 19 -7.37 1.12 -4.01
N ASP A 20 -8.64 1.32 -4.32
CA ASP A 20 -9.47 0.37 -5.06
C ASP A 20 -10.32 1.15 -6.06
N ASP A 21 -10.37 0.72 -7.32
CA ASP A 21 -11.08 1.41 -8.41
C ASP A 21 -10.87 2.94 -8.47
N HIS A 22 -9.62 3.39 -8.36
CA HIS A 22 -9.25 4.81 -8.28
C HIS A 22 -9.92 5.60 -7.14
N ILE A 23 -10.32 4.91 -6.06
CA ILE A 23 -10.91 5.50 -4.86
C ILE A 23 -10.00 5.22 -3.67
N LEU A 24 -9.69 6.28 -2.93
CA LEU A 24 -8.99 6.18 -1.65
C LEU A 24 -9.94 5.64 -0.58
N ARG A 25 -9.54 4.57 0.11
CA ARG A 25 -10.32 4.00 1.23
C ARG A 25 -9.47 3.91 2.49
N THR A 26 -10.15 4.02 3.63
CA THR A 26 -9.52 3.82 4.95
C THR A 26 -9.85 2.44 5.50
N VAL A 27 -8.81 1.65 5.75
CA VAL A 27 -8.91 0.25 6.15
C VAL A 27 -8.12 -0.02 7.43
N ASP A 28 -8.32 -1.20 8.00
CA ASP A 28 -7.51 -1.65 9.11
C ASP A 28 -6.12 -2.10 8.64
N GLN A 29 -5.19 -2.21 9.58
CA GLN A 29 -3.77 -2.45 9.31
C GLN A 29 -3.48 -3.65 8.40
N LYS A 30 -4.28 -4.72 8.51
CA LYS A 30 -4.09 -5.97 7.74
C LYS A 30 -4.45 -5.84 6.26
N GLN A 31 -5.25 -4.84 5.91
CA GLN A 31 -5.73 -4.58 4.55
C GLN A 31 -5.02 -3.37 3.92
N ALA A 32 -4.09 -2.76 4.65
CA ALA A 32 -3.33 -1.61 4.19
C ALA A 32 -2.53 -1.97 2.93
N LEU A 33 -2.51 -1.05 1.97
CA LEU A 33 -1.62 -1.14 0.84
C LEU A 33 -0.17 -0.97 1.32
N ILE A 34 0.68 -1.96 1.03
CA ILE A 34 2.10 -1.95 1.37
C ILE A 34 2.90 -1.80 0.07
N VAL A 35 3.73 -0.76 0.00
CA VAL A 35 4.47 -0.37 -1.19
C VAL A 35 5.93 -0.10 -0.87
N SER A 36 6.77 -0.01 -1.90
CA SER A 36 8.12 0.50 -1.75
C SER A 36 8.14 1.97 -1.33
N GLU A 37 9.24 2.41 -0.74
CA GLU A 37 9.40 3.80 -0.30
C GLU A 37 9.14 4.83 -1.40
N ALA A 38 9.63 4.56 -2.62
CA ALA A 38 9.49 5.46 -3.75
C ALA A 38 8.02 5.67 -4.12
N VAL A 39 7.26 4.58 -4.23
CA VAL A 39 5.81 4.63 -4.51
C VAL A 39 5.06 5.25 -3.34
N GLY A 40 5.37 4.85 -2.10
CA GLY A 40 4.77 5.42 -0.89
C GLY A 40 4.91 6.95 -0.81
N ARG A 41 6.09 7.49 -1.13
CA ARG A 41 6.32 8.94 -1.18
C ARG A 41 5.51 9.65 -2.28
N GLN A 42 5.30 9.01 -3.43
CA GLN A 42 4.47 9.57 -4.49
C GLN A 42 2.99 9.56 -4.11
N LEU A 43 2.50 8.43 -3.58
CA LEU A 43 1.14 8.30 -3.05
C LEU A 43 0.86 9.35 -1.97
N LEU A 44 1.78 9.51 -1.02
CA LEU A 44 1.65 10.46 0.09
C LEU A 44 1.33 11.88 -0.39
N LYS A 45 2.09 12.38 -1.36
CA LYS A 45 1.90 13.72 -1.92
C LYS A 45 0.50 13.89 -2.51
N LYS A 46 0.04 12.89 -3.28
CA LYS A 46 -1.27 12.97 -3.96
C LYS A 46 -2.43 12.77 -2.98
N VAL A 47 -2.31 11.82 -2.06
CA VAL A 47 -3.32 11.53 -1.04
C VAL A 47 -3.52 12.72 -0.12
N ASN A 48 -2.45 13.35 0.37
CA ASN A 48 -2.57 14.55 1.21
C ASN A 48 -3.18 15.72 0.44
N ARG A 49 -2.84 15.91 -0.85
CA ARG A 49 -3.49 16.93 -1.69
C ARG A 49 -5.00 16.69 -1.86
N ILE A 50 -5.42 15.44 -2.05
CA ILE A 50 -6.84 15.07 -2.15
C ILE A 50 -7.54 15.27 -0.80
N ALA A 51 -6.93 14.81 0.29
CA ALA A 51 -7.48 14.97 1.63
C ALA A 51 -7.60 16.44 2.05
N GLU A 52 -6.63 17.29 1.68
CA GLU A 52 -6.70 18.73 1.92
C GLU A 52 -7.84 19.38 1.12
N ALA A 53 -7.98 19.06 -0.17
CA ALA A 53 -9.06 19.58 -0.99
C ALA A 53 -10.45 19.14 -0.48
N LEU A 54 -10.58 17.89 -0.02
CA LEU A 54 -11.79 17.38 0.63
C LEU A 54 -12.09 18.09 1.94
N ALA A 55 -11.07 18.32 2.78
CA ALA A 55 -11.22 19.01 4.04
C ALA A 55 -11.72 20.45 3.83
N GLN A 56 -11.12 21.17 2.87
CA GLN A 56 -11.53 22.52 2.47
C GLN A 56 -12.95 22.55 1.91
N ALA A 57 -13.32 21.59 1.06
CA ALA A 57 -14.66 21.52 0.48
C ALA A 57 -15.75 21.26 1.54
N ASN A 58 -15.43 20.45 2.56
CA ASN A 58 -16.37 20.07 3.62
C ASN A 58 -16.34 21.00 4.84
N GLY A 59 -15.44 21.99 4.87
CA GLY A 59 -15.23 22.83 6.06
C GLY A 59 -14.74 22.04 7.28
N THR A 60 -14.00 20.96 7.07
CA THR A 60 -13.49 20.05 8.12
C THR A 60 -12.00 20.20 8.32
N ALA A 61 -11.48 19.69 9.45
CA ALA A 61 -10.04 19.67 9.69
C ALA A 61 -9.33 18.73 8.70
N PHE A 62 -8.16 19.16 8.22
CA PHE A 62 -7.31 18.34 7.37
C PHE A 62 -6.67 17.21 8.18
N ASN A 63 -6.91 15.96 7.75
CA ASN A 63 -6.35 14.78 8.38
C ASN A 63 -5.19 14.23 7.55
N GLU A 64 -3.98 14.61 7.91
CA GLU A 64 -2.76 14.24 7.20
C GLU A 64 -2.46 12.74 7.27
N TYR A 65 -2.07 12.16 6.14
CA TYR A 65 -1.42 10.85 6.08
C TYR A 65 0.08 10.98 6.26
N ARG A 66 0.69 9.97 6.88
CA ARG A 66 2.15 9.82 7.03
C ARG A 66 2.60 8.44 6.57
N LEU A 67 3.87 8.31 6.21
CA LEU A 67 4.49 7.01 5.92
C LEU A 67 4.83 6.30 7.23
N GLU A 68 4.40 5.05 7.32
CA GLU A 68 4.76 4.13 8.39
C GLU A 68 5.51 2.94 7.80
N GLU A 69 6.63 2.55 8.41
CA GLU A 69 7.41 1.39 7.99
C GLU A 69 6.61 0.11 8.24
N ALA A 70 6.55 -0.75 7.22
CA ALA A 70 5.89 -2.05 7.25
C ALA A 70 6.95 -3.14 7.06
N PRO A 71 7.38 -3.83 8.12
CA PRO A 71 8.33 -4.92 7.98
C PRO A 71 7.80 -6.03 7.07
N LEU A 72 8.68 -6.70 6.32
CA LEU A 72 8.27 -7.81 5.44
C LEU A 72 7.52 -8.93 6.21
N ALA A 73 7.82 -9.09 7.50
CA ALA A 73 7.13 -10.00 8.40
C ALA A 73 5.62 -9.70 8.54
N THR A 74 5.18 -8.46 8.33
CA THR A 74 3.76 -8.08 8.40
C THR A 74 2.96 -8.53 7.18
N ILE A 75 3.64 -8.80 6.05
CA ILE A 75 3.01 -9.37 4.87
C ILE A 75 2.80 -10.86 5.13
N ARG A 76 1.53 -11.26 5.21
CA ARG A 76 1.14 -12.66 5.41
C ARG A 76 0.98 -13.33 4.05
N LEU A 77 1.51 -14.54 3.94
CA LEU A 77 1.20 -15.43 2.83
C LEU A 77 -0.07 -16.21 3.20
N GLY A 78 -1.04 -16.23 2.29
CA GLY A 78 -2.29 -16.95 2.44
C GLY A 78 -2.20 -18.36 1.88
N SER A 79 -3.30 -19.10 1.95
CA SER A 79 -3.40 -20.44 1.33
C SER A 79 -3.20 -20.39 -0.20
N GLU A 80 -3.57 -19.27 -0.83
CA GLU A 80 -3.37 -19.01 -2.25
C GLU A 80 -1.88 -18.91 -2.65
N ASP A 81 -0.99 -18.68 -1.69
CA ASP A 81 0.46 -18.59 -1.94
C ASP A 81 1.17 -19.95 -1.77
N LEU A 82 0.47 -21.01 -1.35
CA LEU A 82 1.07 -22.31 -1.03
C LEU A 82 1.73 -22.95 -2.26
N ASP A 83 1.04 -22.97 -3.39
CA ASP A 83 1.56 -23.56 -4.63
C ASP A 83 2.80 -22.79 -5.10
N ALA A 84 2.71 -21.46 -5.12
CA ALA A 84 3.85 -20.60 -5.46
C ALA A 84 5.06 -20.82 -4.52
N LEU A 85 4.81 -21.06 -3.23
CA LEU A 85 5.83 -21.38 -2.23
C LEU A 85 6.53 -22.71 -2.56
N ILE A 86 5.76 -23.76 -2.82
CA ILE A 86 6.27 -25.09 -3.16
C ILE A 86 7.06 -25.04 -4.47
N GLU A 87 6.50 -24.43 -5.51
CA GLU A 87 7.15 -24.27 -6.81
C GLU A 87 8.47 -23.50 -6.70
N THR A 88 8.49 -22.39 -5.94
CA THR A 88 9.71 -21.58 -5.75
C THR A 88 10.81 -22.37 -5.06
N VAL A 89 10.47 -23.18 -4.04
CA VAL A 89 11.42 -24.07 -3.35
C VAL A 89 12.00 -25.08 -4.33
N GLN A 90 11.16 -25.77 -5.10
CA GLN A 90 11.60 -26.80 -6.03
C GLN A 90 12.44 -26.24 -7.18
N LEU A 91 12.01 -25.12 -7.77
CA LEU A 91 12.66 -24.53 -8.93
C LEU A 91 14.01 -23.90 -8.60
N LEU A 92 14.17 -23.34 -7.39
CA LEU A 92 15.38 -22.65 -6.97
C LEU A 92 16.26 -23.46 -6.02
N GLY A 93 15.80 -24.61 -5.52
CA GLY A 93 16.52 -25.41 -4.54
C GLY A 93 16.81 -24.66 -3.23
N CYS A 94 15.87 -23.81 -2.78
CA CYS A 94 16.04 -22.94 -1.61
C CYS A 94 15.14 -23.34 -0.43
N SER A 95 15.37 -22.75 0.74
CA SER A 95 14.51 -22.98 1.91
C SER A 95 13.12 -22.34 1.76
N TYR A 96 12.14 -22.82 2.51
CA TYR A 96 10.80 -22.21 2.57
C TYR A 96 10.83 -20.76 3.05
N GLU A 97 11.76 -20.39 3.93
CA GLU A 97 11.91 -19.02 4.42
C GLU A 97 12.41 -18.08 3.30
N GLU A 98 13.38 -18.53 2.51
CA GLU A 98 13.88 -17.79 1.36
C GLU A 98 12.82 -17.67 0.27
N ALA A 99 12.09 -18.75 -0.01
CA ALA A 99 10.96 -18.74 -0.94
C ALA A 99 9.87 -17.76 -0.49
N ALA A 100 9.46 -17.80 0.77
CA ALA A 100 8.46 -16.90 1.34
C ALA A 100 8.91 -15.43 1.21
N THR A 101 10.18 -15.14 1.51
CA THR A 101 10.75 -13.80 1.37
C THR A 101 10.68 -13.29 -0.08
N ARG A 102 11.01 -14.15 -1.05
CA ARG A 102 10.93 -13.82 -2.48
C ARG A 102 9.49 -13.54 -2.93
N ILE A 103 8.54 -14.37 -2.50
CA ILE A 103 7.11 -14.21 -2.84
C ILE A 103 6.57 -12.90 -2.27
N LYS A 104 6.87 -12.58 -1.00
CA LYS A 104 6.47 -11.30 -0.40
C LYS A 104 7.02 -10.11 -1.18
N HIS A 105 8.28 -10.16 -1.60
CA HIS A 105 8.86 -9.13 -2.47
C HIS A 105 8.21 -9.06 -3.86
N GLN A 106 7.71 -10.17 -4.39
CA GLN A 106 6.93 -10.17 -5.63
C GLN A 106 5.57 -9.51 -5.43
N LYS A 107 4.86 -9.81 -4.35
CA LYS A 107 3.59 -9.16 -4.00
C LYS A 107 3.76 -7.64 -3.87
N ILE A 108 4.80 -7.17 -3.17
CA ILE A 108 5.11 -5.73 -3.09
C ILE A 108 5.34 -5.10 -4.47
N ARG A 109 6.02 -5.81 -5.39
CA ARG A 109 6.24 -5.31 -6.75
C ARG A 109 4.93 -5.20 -7.53
N GLN A 110 4.01 -6.15 -7.33
CA GLN A 110 2.67 -6.10 -7.92
C GLN A 110 1.86 -4.96 -7.31
N ASP A 111 1.90 -4.80 -5.98
CA ASP A 111 1.25 -3.70 -5.27
C ASP A 111 1.78 -2.34 -5.72
N ASP A 112 3.10 -2.19 -5.93
CA ASP A 112 3.71 -0.98 -6.49
C ASP A 112 3.13 -0.65 -7.87
N GLN A 113 3.05 -1.64 -8.76
CA GLN A 113 2.51 -1.46 -10.11
C GLN A 113 1.02 -1.10 -10.07
N MET A 114 0.23 -1.82 -9.28
CA MET A 114 -1.19 -1.58 -9.11
C MET A 114 -1.43 -0.20 -8.50
N ALA A 115 -0.70 0.16 -7.44
CA ALA A 115 -0.82 1.46 -6.79
C ALA A 115 -0.50 2.60 -7.75
N MET A 116 0.51 2.45 -8.60
CA MET A 116 0.84 3.47 -9.61
C MET A 116 -0.21 3.55 -10.72
N HIS A 117 -0.76 2.43 -11.17
CA HIS A 117 -1.87 2.42 -12.11
C HIS A 117 -3.09 3.14 -11.51
N GLN A 118 -3.46 2.79 -10.28
CA GLN A 118 -4.55 3.41 -9.55
C GLN A 118 -4.29 4.91 -9.32
N TYR A 119 -3.05 5.27 -8.98
CA TYR A 119 -2.60 6.64 -8.76
C TYR A 119 -2.92 7.55 -9.95
N TYR A 120 -2.73 7.10 -11.19
CA TYR A 120 -3.00 7.96 -12.35
C TYR A 120 -4.48 8.28 -12.54
N GLY A 121 -5.39 7.39 -12.16
CA GLY A 121 -6.84 7.64 -12.20
C GLY A 121 -7.39 8.41 -10.99
N LEU A 122 -6.62 8.57 -9.91
CA LEU A 122 -7.05 9.40 -8.77
C LEU A 122 -7.28 10.84 -9.20
N SER A 123 -8.49 11.35 -8.98
CA SER A 123 -8.87 12.74 -9.25
C SER A 123 -9.15 13.49 -7.94
N ILE A 124 -8.90 14.79 -7.94
CA ILE A 124 -9.38 15.66 -6.86
C ILE A 124 -10.86 15.89 -7.14
N PRO A 125 -11.77 15.55 -6.22
CA PRO A 125 -13.19 15.80 -6.41
C PRO A 125 -13.39 17.29 -6.64
N HIS A 126 -13.89 17.64 -7.82
CA HIS A 126 -14.26 19.02 -8.13
C HIS A 126 -15.57 19.31 -7.40
N LYS A 127 -15.60 20.43 -6.67
CA LYS A 127 -16.72 20.93 -5.85
C LYS A 127 -18.08 20.35 -6.30
N ILE A 128 -18.74 19.59 -5.41
CA ILE A 128 -20.19 19.46 -5.51
C ILE A 128 -20.73 20.86 -5.22
N ARG A 129 -21.34 21.46 -6.24
CA ARG A 129 -21.91 22.80 -6.20
C ARG A 129 -23.12 22.85 -5.28
#